data_AF-A0A5B9PFQ0-F1
#
_entry.id   AF-A0A5B9PFQ0-F1
#
_cell.length_a   1.000
_cell.length_b   1.000
_cell.length_c   1.000
_cell.angle_alpha   90.00
_cell.angle_beta   90.00
_cell.angle_gamma   90.00
#
_symmetry.space_group_name_H-M   'P 1'
#
loop_
_entity.id
_entity.type
_entity.pdbx_description
1 polymer ?
#
loop_
_entity_poly.entity_id
_entity_poly.type
_entity_poly.pdbx_seq_one_letter_code
_entity_poly.pdbx_strand_id
1 'polypeptide(L)'
;MPQEIGAPVKYAGPIDIDSLVDLDSLAERGASHWTFLAFPASNVTDDGVPADFDAQQYIAAVQSAGVPVGIWLNSPVDGTAYAAVAHDAISQLIAATKNLAHLPEAFAADISERLFREASGGGK
;
A
#
# COMPACT_ATOMS: atom_id res chain seq x y z
N MET A 1 -6.26 -25.95 -26.73
CA MET A 1 -6.61 -25.57 -25.35
C MET A 1 -6.13 -24.15 -25.16
N PRO A 2 -7.00 -23.13 -25.05
CA PRO A 2 -6.57 -21.77 -24.77
C PRO A 2 -6.28 -21.64 -23.26
N GLN A 3 -5.24 -20.90 -22.95
CA GLN A 3 -4.74 -20.66 -21.61
C GLN A 3 -5.68 -19.68 -20.89
N GLU A 4 -6.11 -20.03 -19.67
CA GLU A 4 -6.74 -19.08 -18.75
C GLU A 4 -5.70 -18.01 -18.38
N ILE A 5 -5.66 -16.95 -19.19
CA ILE A 5 -5.12 -15.66 -18.79
C ILE A 5 -5.95 -15.21 -17.58
N GLY A 6 -5.33 -15.30 -16.40
CA GLY A 6 -5.92 -14.93 -15.12
C GLY A 6 -6.67 -13.62 -15.25
N ALA A 7 -7.91 -13.63 -14.80
CA ALA A 7 -8.79 -12.48 -14.88
C ALA A 7 -8.05 -11.21 -14.41
N PRO A 8 -8.21 -10.06 -15.09
CA PRO A 8 -7.70 -8.81 -14.56
C PRO A 8 -8.25 -8.68 -13.15
N VAL A 9 -7.39 -8.42 -12.16
CA VAL A 9 -7.74 -8.30 -10.75
C VAL A 9 -8.92 -7.34 -10.67
N LYS A 10 -10.14 -7.92 -10.59
CA LYS A 10 -11.38 -7.17 -10.53
C LYS A 10 -11.44 -6.63 -9.12
N TYR A 11 -11.22 -5.33 -8.99
CA TYR A 11 -11.65 -4.48 -7.88
C TYR A 11 -12.04 -5.25 -6.60
N ALA A 12 -11.12 -5.36 -5.65
CA ALA A 12 -11.16 -6.38 -4.60
C ALA A 12 -11.91 -6.03 -3.30
N GLY A 13 -12.67 -4.94 -3.28
CA GLY A 13 -13.39 -4.51 -2.06
C GLY A 13 -12.52 -3.66 -1.12
N PRO A 14 -12.97 -3.42 0.13
CA PRO A 14 -12.21 -2.65 1.11
C PRO A 14 -10.90 -3.36 1.48
N ILE A 15 -9.91 -2.61 1.98
CA ILE A 15 -8.69 -3.20 2.54
C ILE A 15 -9.10 -4.15 3.66
N ASP A 16 -8.60 -5.37 3.64
CA ASP A 16 -8.82 -6.34 4.71
C ASP A 16 -7.84 -6.02 5.85
N ILE A 17 -8.33 -5.31 6.86
CA ILE A 17 -7.52 -4.75 7.94
C ILE A 17 -7.01 -5.83 8.89
N ASP A 18 -7.77 -6.91 9.06
CA ASP A 18 -7.37 -8.09 9.85
C ASP A 18 -6.22 -8.87 9.19
N SER A 19 -6.15 -8.84 7.86
CA SER A 19 -5.06 -9.44 7.09
C SER A 19 -3.83 -8.52 6.93
N LEU A 20 -3.82 -7.33 7.55
CA LEU A 20 -2.64 -6.46 7.51
C LEU A 20 -1.52 -7.06 8.35
N VAL A 21 -0.32 -7.04 7.79
CA VAL A 21 0.88 -7.45 8.50
C VAL A 21 1.24 -6.40 9.54
N ASP A 22 1.50 -6.86 10.77
CA ASP A 22 2.07 -6.03 11.82
C ASP A 22 3.55 -5.73 11.51
N LEU A 23 3.79 -4.59 10.85
CA LEU A 23 5.13 -4.15 10.48
C LEU A 23 5.94 -3.67 11.69
N ASP A 24 5.28 -3.25 12.76
CA ASP A 24 5.93 -2.81 14.01
C ASP A 24 6.70 -3.98 14.63
N SER A 25 6.03 -5.13 14.82
CA SER A 25 6.67 -6.37 15.31
C SER A 25 7.79 -6.87 14.38
N LEU A 26 7.66 -6.68 13.07
CA LEU A 26 8.72 -7.07 12.13
C LEU A 26 9.91 -6.11 12.15
N ALA A 27 9.67 -4.81 12.32
CA ALA A 27 10.70 -3.79 12.44
C ALA A 27 11.53 -4.00 13.72
N GLU A 28 10.87 -4.35 14.84
CA GLU A 28 11.54 -4.74 16.09
C GLU A 28 12.45 -5.97 15.92
N ARG A 29 12.08 -6.87 15.00
CA ARG A 29 12.89 -8.06 14.66
C ARG A 29 14.03 -7.78 13.69
N GLY A 30 14.19 -6.52 13.25
CA GLY A 30 15.23 -6.12 12.30
C GLY A 30 14.97 -6.62 10.87
N ALA A 31 13.73 -7.00 10.53
CA ALA A 31 13.39 -7.38 9.17
C ALA A 31 13.42 -6.15 8.25
N SER A 32 14.00 -6.31 7.06
CA SER A 32 13.91 -5.27 6.03
C SER A 32 12.50 -5.28 5.42
N HIS A 33 11.84 -4.13 5.45
CA HIS A 33 10.55 -3.93 4.79
C HIS A 33 10.75 -3.15 3.51
N TRP A 34 9.95 -3.48 2.51
CA TRP A 34 9.92 -2.73 1.27
C TRP A 34 8.69 -1.85 1.22
N THR A 35 8.90 -0.55 1.36
CA THR A 35 7.85 0.44 1.21
C THR A 35 7.51 0.63 -0.25
N PHE A 36 6.22 0.57 -0.57
CA PHE A 36 5.74 0.79 -1.93
C PHE A 36 4.79 1.99 -2.05
N LEU A 37 4.23 2.47 -0.92
CA LEU A 37 3.41 3.67 -0.87
C LEU A 37 3.73 4.48 0.39
N ALA A 38 3.80 5.80 0.27
CA ALA A 38 3.94 6.73 1.39
C ALA A 38 2.73 7.66 1.43
N PHE A 39 2.21 7.94 2.61
CA PHE A 39 1.08 8.85 2.78
C PHE A 39 1.18 9.58 4.12
N PRO A 40 0.57 10.77 4.25
CA PRO A 40 0.59 11.51 5.49
C PRO A 40 -0.21 10.76 6.56
N ALA A 41 0.41 10.56 7.73
CA ALA A 41 -0.23 9.91 8.88
C ALA A 41 -1.43 10.72 9.40
N SER A 42 -1.52 12.02 9.07
CA SER A 42 -2.69 12.85 9.37
C SER A 42 -3.91 12.54 8.50
N ASN A 43 -3.74 11.79 7.40
CA ASN A 43 -4.81 11.46 6.44
C ASN A 43 -5.08 9.95 6.40
N VAL A 44 -5.23 9.36 7.58
CA VAL A 44 -5.58 7.95 7.77
C VAL A 44 -6.97 7.82 8.41
N THR A 45 -7.64 6.71 8.15
CA THR A 45 -8.89 6.36 8.81
C THR A 45 -8.62 5.90 10.26
N ASP A 46 -9.67 5.69 11.04
CA ASP A 46 -9.58 5.16 12.41
C ASP A 46 -8.83 3.81 12.47
N ASP A 47 -8.97 3.03 11.40
CA ASP A 47 -8.28 1.74 11.23
C ASP A 47 -6.83 1.85 10.74
N GLY A 48 -6.30 3.06 10.55
CA GLY A 48 -4.90 3.28 10.21
C GLY A 48 -4.53 3.11 8.73
N VAL A 49 -5.51 2.95 7.83
CA VAL A 49 -5.27 2.94 6.37
C VAL A 49 -5.45 4.35 5.79
N PRO A 50 -4.86 4.70 4.63
CA PRO A 50 -5.06 6.03 4.05
C PRO A 50 -6.55 6.30 3.81
N ALA A 51 -7.02 7.51 4.10
CA ALA A 51 -8.42 7.90 3.89
C ALA A 51 -8.77 8.12 2.41
N ASP A 52 -7.75 8.27 1.56
CA ASP A 52 -7.89 8.48 0.13
C ASP A 52 -8.29 7.20 -0.61
N PHE A 53 -9.26 7.33 -1.51
CA PHE A 53 -9.84 6.21 -2.23
C PHE A 53 -8.85 5.54 -3.18
N ASP A 54 -8.05 6.30 -3.93
CA ASP A 54 -7.05 5.74 -4.86
C ASP A 54 -5.97 4.96 -4.09
N ALA A 55 -5.52 5.51 -2.95
CA ALA A 55 -4.56 4.84 -2.08
C ALA A 55 -5.14 3.54 -1.50
N GLN A 56 -6.39 3.56 -1.04
CA GLN A 56 -7.07 2.36 -0.54
C GLN A 56 -7.22 1.30 -1.63
N GLN A 57 -7.65 1.72 -2.82
CA GLN A 57 -7.76 0.85 -3.98
C GLN A 57 -6.44 0.18 -4.32
N TYR A 58 -5.34 0.93 -4.27
CA TYR A 58 -4.02 0.40 -4.59
C TYR A 58 -3.58 -0.66 -3.58
N ILE A 59 -3.74 -0.37 -2.28
CA ILE A 59 -3.41 -1.32 -1.20
C ILE A 59 -4.28 -2.58 -1.30
N ALA A 60 -5.59 -2.42 -1.46
CA ALA A 60 -6.53 -3.54 -1.59
C ALA A 60 -6.24 -4.40 -2.82
N ALA A 61 -5.83 -3.78 -3.95
CA ALA A 61 -5.45 -4.50 -5.15
C ALA A 61 -4.18 -5.34 -4.96
N VAL A 62 -3.17 -4.79 -4.27
CA VAL A 62 -1.94 -5.51 -3.91
C VAL A 62 -2.24 -6.65 -2.94
N GLN A 63 -3.06 -6.40 -1.92
CA GLN A 63 -3.48 -7.42 -0.95
C GLN A 63 -4.27 -8.56 -1.62
N SER A 64 -5.21 -8.22 -2.51
CA SER A 64 -6.00 -9.19 -3.25
C SER A 64 -5.20 -10.03 -4.25
N ALA A 65 -4.02 -9.56 -4.64
CA ALA A 65 -3.07 -10.37 -5.40
C ALA A 65 -2.35 -11.42 -4.54
N GLY A 66 -2.67 -11.49 -3.24
CA GLY A 66 -2.09 -12.40 -2.27
C GLY A 66 -0.82 -11.87 -1.60
N VAL A 67 -0.52 -10.57 -1.75
CA VAL A 67 0.68 -9.97 -1.15
C VAL A 67 0.36 -9.56 0.28
N PRO A 68 1.16 -9.99 1.27
CA PRO A 68 0.97 -9.60 2.66
C PRO A 68 1.44 -8.15 2.86
N VAL A 69 0.47 -7.23 2.78
CA VAL A 69 0.67 -5.79 2.99
C VAL A 69 0.54 -5.46 4.47
N GLY A 70 1.41 -4.60 4.98
CA GLY A 70 1.22 -3.97 6.28
C GLY A 70 1.27 -2.45 6.17
N ILE A 71 0.72 -1.78 7.17
CA ILE A 71 0.76 -0.33 7.30
C ILE A 71 1.62 0.04 8.50
N TRP A 72 2.58 0.93 8.27
CA TRP A 72 3.49 1.41 9.29
C TRP A 72 3.21 2.89 9.57
N LEU A 73 2.46 3.14 10.64
CA LEU A 73 2.09 4.49 11.09
C LEU A 73 3.20 5.14 11.94
N ASN A 74 3.93 4.34 12.72
CA ASN A 74 5.04 4.79 13.58
C ASN A 74 6.36 4.87 12.82
N SER A 75 6.34 5.53 11.67
CA SER A 75 7.55 5.63 10.88
C SER A 75 8.57 6.61 11.49
N PRO A 76 9.88 6.47 11.19
CA PRO A 76 10.90 7.41 11.70
C PRO A 76 10.73 8.84 11.14
N VAL A 77 9.86 9.03 10.15
CA VAL A 77 9.51 10.35 9.61
C VAL A 77 8.20 10.79 10.25
N ASP A 78 8.30 11.81 11.10
CA ASP A 78 7.14 12.36 11.81
C ASP A 78 6.03 12.78 10.83
N GLY A 79 4.79 12.40 11.14
CA GLY A 79 3.63 12.71 10.30
C GLY A 79 3.53 11.91 8.99
N THR A 80 4.35 10.88 8.79
CA THR A 80 4.30 10.01 7.60
C THR A 80 4.01 8.56 7.97
N ALA A 81 3.10 7.96 7.22
CA ALA A 81 2.78 6.55 7.24
C ALA A 81 3.21 5.88 5.93
N TYR A 82 3.51 4.60 6.01
CA TYR A 82 4.01 3.81 4.88
C TYR A 82 3.21 2.52 4.71
N ALA A 83 2.81 2.20 3.48
CA ALA A 83 2.42 0.83 3.15
C ALA A 83 3.66 0.07 2.69
N ALA A 84 3.95 -1.03 3.37
CA ALA A 84 5.12 -1.83 3.09
C ALA A 84 4.80 -3.32 3.10
N VAL A 85 5.71 -4.10 2.51
CA VAL A 85 5.67 -5.56 2.52
C VAL A 85 6.96 -6.09 3.14
N ALA A 86 6.92 -7.31 3.68
CA ALA A 86 8.14 -7.98 4.13
C ALA A 86 9.09 -8.23 2.93
N HIS A 87 10.40 -8.27 3.17
CA HIS A 87 11.39 -8.52 2.11
C HIS A 87 11.10 -9.78 1.29
N ASP A 88 10.63 -10.85 1.93
CA ASP A 88 10.27 -12.11 1.26
C ASP A 88 9.11 -11.95 0.25
N ALA A 89 8.23 -10.98 0.50
CA ALA A 89 7.08 -10.68 -0.34
C ALA A 89 7.39 -9.69 -1.49
N ILE A 90 8.62 -9.18 -1.62
CA ILE A 90 8.98 -8.22 -2.68
C ILE A 90 8.74 -8.81 -4.07
N SER A 91 9.10 -10.07 -4.31
CA SER A 91 8.87 -10.72 -5.59
C SER A 91 7.38 -10.86 -5.92
N GLN A 92 6.54 -11.10 -4.90
CA GLN A 92 5.10 -11.16 -5.05
C GLN A 92 4.50 -9.78 -5.32
N LEU A 93 4.98 -8.73 -4.62
CA LEU A 93 4.62 -7.34 -4.88
C LEU A 93 4.93 -6.96 -6.33
N ILE A 94 6.13 -7.26 -6.83
CA ILE A 94 6.52 -6.94 -8.21
C ILE A 94 5.65 -7.70 -9.22
N ALA A 95 5.32 -8.97 -8.93
CA ALA A 95 4.41 -9.73 -9.79
C ALA A 95 2.98 -9.17 -9.76
N ALA A 96 2.50 -8.77 -8.58
CA ALA A 96 1.19 -8.14 -8.40
C ALA A 96 1.11 -6.80 -9.13
N THR A 97 2.09 -5.91 -8.97
CA THR A 97 2.12 -4.60 -9.66
C THR A 97 2.23 -4.77 -11.18
N LYS A 98 2.98 -5.76 -11.67
CA LYS A 98 3.00 -6.11 -13.10
C LYS A 98 1.64 -6.60 -13.62
N ASN A 99 0.90 -7.36 -12.81
CA ASN A 99 -0.46 -7.79 -13.17
C ASN A 99 -1.49 -6.66 -13.06
N LEU A 100 -1.22 -5.66 -12.21
CA LEU A 100 -1.91 -4.38 -12.14
C LEU A 100 -1.48 -3.42 -13.26
N ALA A 101 -1.14 -3.93 -14.45
CA ALA A 101 -0.61 -3.20 -15.62
C ALA A 101 -1.42 -1.98 -16.09
N HIS A 102 -2.58 -1.72 -15.48
CA HIS A 102 -3.37 -0.51 -15.65
C HIS A 102 -2.86 0.67 -14.80
N LEU A 103 -2.00 0.44 -13.81
CA LEU A 103 -1.40 1.47 -12.97
C LEU A 103 -0.03 1.88 -13.51
N PRO A 104 0.24 3.18 -13.73
CA PRO A 104 1.54 3.63 -14.18
C PRO A 104 2.66 3.26 -13.19
N GLU A 105 3.89 3.10 -13.68
CA GLU A 105 5.06 2.76 -12.86
C GLU A 105 5.31 3.83 -11.76
N ALA A 106 4.89 5.06 -12.02
CA ALA A 106 4.95 6.18 -11.08
C ALA A 106 3.64 6.39 -10.26
N PHE A 107 2.65 5.49 -10.34
CA PHE A 107 1.34 5.68 -9.69
C PHE A 107 1.45 5.88 -8.18
N ALA A 108 2.28 5.07 -7.53
CA ALA A 108 2.50 5.21 -6.09
C ALA A 108 3.17 6.54 -5.74
N ALA A 109 4.10 7.02 -6.57
CA ALA A 109 4.75 8.31 -6.38
C ALA A 109 3.78 9.48 -6.60
N ASP A 110 2.93 9.40 -7.64
CA ASP A 110 1.93 10.41 -7.98
C ASP A 110 0.86 10.54 -6.89
N ILE A 111 0.32 9.41 -6.40
CA ILE A 111 -0.59 9.39 -5.26
C ILE A 111 0.10 9.94 -4.02
N SER A 112 1.31 9.48 -3.70
CA SER A 112 2.03 9.96 -2.52
C SER A 112 2.18 11.48 -2.58
N GLU A 113 2.66 12.03 -3.70
CA GLU A 113 2.81 13.47 -3.89
C GLU A 113 1.47 14.20 -3.74
N ARG A 114 0.39 13.68 -4.34
CA ARG A 114 -0.96 14.23 -4.21
C ARG A 114 -1.40 14.28 -2.75
N LEU A 115 -1.26 13.17 -2.02
CA LEU A 115 -1.67 13.08 -0.62
C LEU A 115 -0.88 14.03 0.27
N PHE A 116 0.44 14.11 0.10
CA PHE A 116 1.26 15.05 0.85
C PHE A 116 0.94 16.51 0.50
N ARG A 117 0.64 16.81 -0.77
CA ARG A 117 0.19 18.13 -1.20
C ARG A 117 -1.15 18.49 -0.56
N GLU A 118 -2.12 17.58 -0.54
CA GLU A 118 -3.43 17.80 0.08
C GLU A 118 -3.33 17.98 1.59
N ALA A 119 -2.51 17.18 2.27
CA ALA A 119 -2.24 17.34 3.70
C ALA A 119 -1.51 18.66 4.02
N SER A 120 -0.62 19.13 3.12
CA SER A 120 0.08 20.41 3.28
C SER A 120 -0.79 21.62 2.90
N GLY A 121 -1.75 21.43 1.98
CA GLY A 121 -2.63 22.46 1.44
C GLY A 121 -3.93 22.66 2.23
N GLY A 122 -4.28 21.74 3.14
CA GLY A 122 -5.39 21.89 4.08
C GLY A 122 -5.16 22.95 5.18
N GLY A 123 -3.99 23.60 5.17
CA GLY A 123 -3.68 24.76 5.99
C GLY A 123 -4.22 26.06 5.40
N LYS A 124 -5.50 26.33 5.70
CA LYS A 124 -6.18 27.65 5.71
C LYS A 124 -6.91 28.12 4.45
#